data_AF-A0A3Q0S4W0-F1
#
_entry.id   AF-A0A3Q0S4W0-F1
#
_cell.length_a   1.000
_cell.length_b   1.000
_cell.length_c   1.000
_cell.angle_alpha   90.00
_cell.angle_beta   90.00
_cell.angle_gamma   90.00
#
_symmetry.space_group_name_H-M   'P 1'
#
loop_
_entity.id
_entity.type
_entity.pdbx_description
1 polymer ?
#
loop_
_entity_poly.entity_id
_entity_poly.type
_entity_poly.pdbx_seq_one_letter_code
_entity_poly.pdbx_strand_id
1 'polypeptide(L)'
;MLHIKKVSASHHAKPHPYMRKIYQNLSSLEVQDFGKSDGTLVKGFRSVDGPHHAPQGWIWFNITSLNPFMTGAELVLFRKALHPQPLSVTVTLHSVIASQGRLNEIPALEERQLALDQRPPSGYDVFDVSAVLAVKPLEVVGFQLRYTDESGSLVLHEALTQSLYCLNRGSLSEPLLVLCDSKDSFIYSPKAGRCCLQTWSLIAGKQKLVST
;
A
#
# COMPACT_ATOMS: atom_id res chain seq x y z
N MET A 1 19.26 -11.26 -27.60
CA MET A 1 18.02 -10.64 -28.12
C MET A 1 16.89 -11.06 -27.20
N LEU A 2 16.53 -10.25 -26.20
CA LEU A 2 15.56 -10.63 -25.17
C LEU A 2 14.15 -10.28 -25.63
N HIS A 3 13.33 -11.31 -25.87
CA HIS A 3 11.90 -11.19 -26.13
C HIS A 3 11.16 -10.77 -24.85
N ILE A 4 10.71 -9.53 -24.80
CA ILE A 4 9.69 -9.11 -23.82
C ILE A 4 8.37 -9.73 -24.28
N LYS A 5 7.97 -10.86 -23.69
CA LYS A 5 6.61 -11.38 -23.83
C LYS A 5 5.67 -10.39 -23.15
N LYS A 6 5.07 -9.52 -23.97
CA LYS A 6 3.92 -8.69 -23.62
C LYS A 6 2.75 -9.64 -23.29
N VAL A 7 2.67 -10.06 -22.02
CA VAL A 7 1.55 -10.85 -21.53
C VAL A 7 0.37 -9.92 -21.32
N SER A 8 -0.67 -10.19 -22.10
CA SER A 8 -2.00 -9.63 -22.19
C SER A 8 -2.57 -9.14 -20.84
N ALA A 9 -2.47 -7.84 -20.57
CA ALA A 9 -3.31 -7.20 -19.55
C ALA A 9 -4.70 -6.98 -20.16
N SER A 10 -5.69 -7.67 -19.61
CA SER A 10 -7.09 -7.49 -19.96
C SER A 10 -7.55 -6.06 -19.59
N HIS A 11 -8.12 -5.37 -20.59
CA HIS A 11 -8.90 -4.13 -20.51
C HIS A 11 -8.15 -2.83 -20.16
N HIS A 12 -8.46 -1.80 -20.95
CA HIS A 12 -7.97 -0.41 -20.95
C HIS A 12 -8.23 0.38 -19.63
N ALA A 13 -7.82 -0.12 -18.47
CA ALA A 13 -7.80 0.68 -17.25
C ALA A 13 -6.53 1.52 -17.22
N LYS A 14 -6.66 2.86 -17.22
CA LYS A 14 -5.53 3.76 -16.98
C LYS A 14 -4.77 3.29 -15.72
N PRO A 15 -3.43 3.19 -15.75
CA PRO A 15 -2.66 2.75 -14.59
C PRO A 15 -2.94 3.68 -13.41
N HIS A 16 -3.06 3.10 -12.21
CA HIS A 16 -3.27 3.87 -10.99
C HIS A 16 -2.17 4.94 -10.84
N PRO A 17 -2.47 6.19 -10.49
CA PRO A 17 -1.48 7.27 -10.43
C PRO A 17 -0.29 6.95 -9.51
N TYR A 18 -0.52 6.25 -8.39
CA TYR A 18 0.55 5.75 -7.53
C TYR A 18 1.48 4.76 -8.26
N MET A 19 0.92 3.78 -8.98
CA MET A 19 1.70 2.83 -9.78
C MET A 19 2.50 3.54 -10.88
N ARG A 20 1.93 4.59 -11.50
CA ARG A 20 2.64 5.40 -12.50
C ARG A 20 3.89 6.04 -11.90
N LYS A 21 3.81 6.59 -10.68
CA LYS A 21 4.96 7.17 -9.97
C LYS A 21 6.03 6.10 -9.70
N ILE A 22 5.63 4.89 -9.27
CA ILE A 22 6.57 3.78 -9.07
C ILE A 22 7.29 3.45 -10.37
N TYR A 23 6.56 3.23 -11.48
CA TYR A 23 7.17 2.87 -12.76
C TYR A 23 8.09 3.96 -13.30
N GLN A 24 7.74 5.24 -13.14
CA GLN A 24 8.60 6.35 -13.51
C GLN A 24 9.92 6.34 -12.73
N ASN A 25 9.86 6.11 -11.42
CA ASN A 25 11.06 6.04 -10.58
C ASN A 25 11.94 4.84 -10.94
N LEU A 26 11.34 3.65 -11.14
CA LEU A 26 12.08 2.46 -11.58
C LEU A 26 12.76 2.68 -12.93
N SER A 27 12.06 3.29 -13.90
CA SER A 27 12.65 3.59 -15.21
C SER A 27 13.81 4.59 -15.12
N SER A 28 13.78 5.52 -14.16
CA SER A 28 14.89 6.45 -13.93
C SER A 28 16.10 5.77 -13.29
N LEU A 29 15.89 4.71 -12.50
CA LEU A 29 16.95 3.94 -11.85
C LEU A 29 17.66 3.02 -12.84
N GLU A 30 16.92 2.37 -13.75
CA GLU A 30 17.49 1.53 -14.82
C GLU A 30 18.44 2.30 -15.75
N VAL A 31 18.23 3.62 -15.91
CA VAL A 31 19.12 4.49 -16.68
C VAL A 31 20.44 4.78 -15.94
N GLN A 32 20.48 4.58 -14.62
CA GLN A 32 21.69 4.76 -13.80
C GLN A 32 22.44 3.44 -13.54
N ASP A 33 21.74 2.32 -13.41
CA ASP A 33 22.33 0.99 -13.21
C ASP A 33 22.53 0.24 -14.53
N PHE A 34 23.62 0.58 -15.24
CA PHE A 34 24.10 -0.19 -16.39
C PHE A 34 24.74 -1.52 -15.95
N GLY A 35 23.90 -2.48 -15.56
CA GLY A 35 24.25 -3.89 -15.57
C GLY A 35 24.02 -4.63 -14.25
N LYS A 36 23.15 -5.64 -14.31
CA LYS A 36 22.96 -6.77 -13.37
C LYS A 36 21.92 -6.58 -12.25
N SER A 37 20.65 -6.30 -12.58
CA SER A 37 19.55 -6.68 -11.69
C SER A 37 18.55 -7.57 -12.42
N ASP A 38 18.21 -8.70 -11.79
CA ASP A 38 16.99 -9.44 -12.09
C ASP A 38 15.84 -8.51 -11.71
N GLY A 39 15.15 -7.93 -12.71
CA GLY A 39 14.23 -6.82 -12.49
C GLY A 39 13.22 -7.01 -11.35
N THR A 40 12.94 -5.94 -10.62
CA THR A 40 11.97 -5.93 -9.50
C THR A 40 10.55 -6.12 -10.03
N LEU A 41 9.85 -7.16 -9.56
CA LEU A 41 8.44 -7.36 -9.87
C LEU A 41 7.59 -6.52 -8.92
N VAL A 42 6.83 -5.56 -9.46
CA VAL A 42 5.82 -4.79 -8.70
C VAL A 42 4.44 -4.98 -9.30
N LYS A 43 3.46 -5.39 -8.48
CA LYS A 43 2.08 -5.65 -8.89
C LYS A 43 1.10 -4.86 -8.03
N GLY A 44 0.20 -4.12 -8.69
CA GLY A 44 -0.90 -3.40 -8.04
C GLY A 44 -2.21 -4.17 -8.15
N PHE A 45 -2.95 -4.24 -7.05
CA PHE A 45 -4.28 -4.84 -6.96
C PHE A 45 -5.28 -3.75 -6.56
N ARG A 46 -6.36 -3.62 -7.34
CA ARG A 46 -7.46 -2.69 -7.05
C ARG A 46 -8.42 -3.34 -6.05
N SER A 47 -9.12 -2.50 -5.28
CA SER A 47 -10.12 -2.98 -4.33
C SER A 47 -11.27 -3.72 -5.01
N VAL A 48 -11.80 -4.75 -4.36
CA VAL A 48 -12.92 -5.58 -4.82
C VAL A 48 -14.08 -5.52 -3.83
N ASP A 49 -15.21 -6.13 -4.20
CA ASP A 49 -16.25 -6.46 -3.22
C ASP A 49 -15.73 -7.49 -2.20
N GLY A 50 -16.13 -7.30 -0.95
CA GLY A 50 -15.85 -8.27 0.09
C GLY A 50 -16.60 -9.58 -0.13
N PRO A 51 -16.17 -10.68 0.53
CA PRO A 51 -16.94 -11.91 0.62
C PRO A 51 -18.39 -11.66 1.06
N HIS A 52 -19.33 -12.54 0.69
CA HIS A 52 -20.78 -12.39 0.97
C HIS A 52 -21.16 -12.21 2.46
N HIS A 53 -20.25 -12.51 3.39
CA HIS A 53 -20.43 -12.34 4.84
C HIS A 53 -19.36 -11.44 5.47
N ALA A 54 -18.67 -10.65 4.65
CA ALA A 54 -17.68 -9.71 5.12
C ALA A 54 -18.32 -8.64 6.02
N PRO A 55 -17.74 -8.34 7.19
CA PRO A 55 -18.16 -7.18 7.96
C PRO A 55 -17.99 -5.88 7.14
N GLN A 56 -18.80 -4.87 7.45
CA GLN A 56 -18.68 -3.54 6.85
C GLN A 56 -17.42 -2.81 7.33
N GLY A 57 -17.01 -1.78 6.59
CA GLY A 57 -15.80 -1.00 6.89
C GLY A 57 -14.46 -1.66 6.54
N TRP A 58 -14.47 -2.81 5.86
CA TRP A 58 -13.27 -3.48 5.37
C TRP A 58 -12.97 -3.15 3.91
N ILE A 59 -11.70 -2.92 3.59
CA ILE A 59 -11.19 -2.70 2.23
C ILE A 59 -10.59 -4.01 1.72
N TRP A 60 -11.20 -4.59 0.69
CA TRP A 60 -10.90 -5.94 0.21
C TRP A 60 -10.07 -5.98 -1.07
N PHE A 61 -9.17 -6.95 -1.17
CA PHE A 61 -8.34 -7.20 -2.34
C PHE A 61 -8.29 -8.69 -2.66
N ASN A 62 -8.46 -9.04 -3.93
CA ASN A 62 -8.26 -10.40 -4.42
C ASN A 62 -6.81 -10.58 -4.90
N ILE A 63 -6.07 -11.45 -4.21
CA ILE A 63 -4.65 -11.75 -4.47
C ILE A 63 -4.42 -13.24 -4.77
N THR A 64 -5.45 -13.99 -5.17
CA THR A 64 -5.40 -15.45 -5.40
C THR A 64 -4.28 -15.91 -6.35
N SER A 65 -3.89 -15.06 -7.32
CA SER A 65 -2.79 -15.36 -8.27
C SER A 65 -1.50 -14.63 -7.90
N LEU A 66 -1.15 -14.63 -6.61
CA LEU A 66 0.06 -13.99 -6.12
C LEU A 66 1.30 -14.86 -6.40
N ASN A 67 2.40 -14.21 -6.80
CA ASN A 67 3.69 -14.87 -6.87
C ASN A 67 4.16 -15.20 -5.43
N PRO A 68 4.50 -16.47 -5.12
CA PRO A 68 4.91 -16.87 -3.78
C PRO A 68 6.20 -16.19 -3.27
N PHE A 69 6.98 -15.57 -4.16
CA PHE A 69 8.23 -14.86 -3.86
C PHE A 69 8.04 -13.38 -3.50
N MET A 70 6.81 -12.86 -3.47
CA MET A 70 6.57 -11.49 -3.02
C MET A 70 7.00 -11.33 -1.57
N THR A 71 7.75 -10.26 -1.27
CA THR A 71 8.37 -10.00 0.04
C THR A 71 7.85 -8.74 0.72
N GLY A 72 7.37 -7.76 -0.07
CA GLY A 72 6.85 -6.49 0.44
C GLY A 72 5.39 -6.25 0.01
N ALA A 73 4.61 -5.62 0.87
CA ALA A 73 3.25 -5.20 0.58
C ALA A 73 2.91 -3.84 1.21
N GLU A 74 2.26 -2.97 0.43
CA GLU A 74 1.79 -1.66 0.87
C GLU A 74 0.29 -1.48 0.60
N LEU A 75 -0.46 -1.05 1.63
CA LEU A 75 -1.81 -0.53 1.45
C LEU A 75 -1.73 0.98 1.19
N VAL A 76 -2.25 1.42 0.06
CA VAL A 76 -2.16 2.80 -0.42
C VAL A 76 -3.55 3.42 -0.50
N LEU A 77 -3.77 4.49 0.27
CA LEU A 77 -5.06 5.17 0.37
C LEU A 77 -4.92 6.65 0.03
N PHE A 78 -5.72 7.14 -0.91
CA PHE A 78 -5.70 8.55 -1.31
C PHE A 78 -6.45 9.43 -0.31
N ARG A 79 -5.74 10.39 0.32
CA ARG A 79 -6.29 11.32 1.32
C ARG A 79 -7.15 12.39 0.65
N LYS A 80 -8.47 12.19 0.60
CA LYS A 80 -9.40 13.11 -0.08
C LYS A 80 -9.80 14.32 0.77
N ALA A 81 -10.01 14.13 2.06
CA ALA A 81 -10.47 15.17 2.99
C ALA A 81 -9.39 15.51 4.03
N LEU A 82 -9.44 16.74 4.53
CA LEU A 82 -8.62 17.24 5.63
C LEU A 82 -9.54 17.80 6.72
N HIS A 83 -9.16 17.60 7.97
CA HIS A 83 -9.83 18.22 9.10
C HIS A 83 -9.50 19.72 9.13
N PRO A 84 -10.48 20.60 9.39
CA PRO A 84 -10.24 22.05 9.39
C PRO A 84 -9.37 22.54 10.55
N GLN A 85 -9.23 21.73 11.60
CA GLN A 85 -8.40 22.03 12.78
C GLN A 85 -7.29 20.99 12.93
N PRO A 86 -6.13 21.36 13.51
CA PRO A 86 -5.08 20.41 13.84
C PRO A 86 -5.59 19.32 14.77
N LEU A 87 -5.77 18.12 14.23
CA LEU A 87 -6.30 16.97 14.95
C LEU A 87 -5.47 15.75 14.58
N SER A 88 -4.95 15.08 15.59
CA SER A 88 -4.21 13.83 15.43
C SER A 88 -5.02 12.68 15.99
N VAL A 89 -4.99 11.56 15.29
CA VAL A 89 -5.55 10.28 15.76
C VAL A 89 -4.49 9.20 15.63
N THR A 90 -4.49 8.25 16.55
CA THR A 90 -3.74 7.01 16.36
C THR A 90 -4.58 6.07 15.52
N VAL A 91 -3.98 5.48 14.49
CA VAL A 91 -4.61 4.46 13.65
C VAL A 91 -3.88 3.15 13.81
N THR A 92 -4.64 2.10 14.08
CA THR A 92 -4.18 0.70 14.11
C THR A 92 -4.77 0.00 12.90
N LEU A 93 -3.91 -0.60 12.08
CA LEU A 93 -4.29 -1.32 10.88
C LEU A 93 -4.49 -2.80 11.19
N HIS A 94 -5.72 -3.26 11.03
CA HIS A 94 -6.08 -4.67 11.16
C HIS A 94 -6.19 -5.33 9.80
N SER A 95 -5.93 -6.63 9.74
CA SER A 95 -6.12 -7.42 8.54
C SER A 95 -6.85 -8.73 8.81
N VAL A 96 -7.56 -9.19 7.80
CA VAL A 96 -8.24 -10.48 7.79
C VAL A 96 -7.94 -11.16 6.47
N ILE A 97 -7.71 -12.47 6.51
CA ILE A 97 -7.56 -13.28 5.31
C ILE A 97 -8.82 -14.13 5.16
N ALA A 98 -9.45 -14.03 3.99
CA ALA A 98 -10.47 -14.97 3.58
C ALA A 98 -9.84 -16.04 2.70
N SER A 99 -9.85 -17.29 3.18
CA SER A 99 -9.48 -18.47 2.38
C SER A 99 -10.44 -19.60 2.69
N GLN A 100 -10.86 -20.34 1.65
CA GLN A 100 -11.77 -21.50 1.79
C GLN A 100 -13.05 -21.17 2.57
N GLY A 101 -13.56 -19.94 2.44
CA GLY A 101 -14.77 -19.49 3.12
C GLY A 101 -14.61 -19.15 4.61
N ARG A 102 -13.38 -19.17 5.16
CA ARG A 102 -13.10 -18.76 6.55
C ARG A 102 -12.37 -17.43 6.59
N LEU A 103 -12.76 -16.58 7.54
CA LEU A 103 -12.12 -15.30 7.85
C LEU A 103 -11.18 -15.50 9.05
N ASN A 104 -9.89 -15.27 8.85
CA ASN A 104 -8.87 -15.33 9.89
C ASN A 104 -8.32 -13.93 10.13
N GLU A 105 -8.62 -13.32 11.28
CA GLU A 105 -8.04 -12.04 11.68
C GLU A 105 -6.59 -12.25 12.13
N ILE A 106 -5.71 -11.38 11.67
CA ILE A 106 -4.29 -11.36 12.02
C ILE A 106 -4.08 -10.29 13.10
N PRO A 107 -3.08 -10.42 13.99
CA PRO A 107 -2.64 -9.30 14.83
C PRO A 107 -2.48 -7.98 14.06
N ALA A 108 -2.63 -6.87 14.78
CA ALA A 108 -2.45 -5.54 14.21
C ALA A 108 -1.12 -5.44 13.44
N LEU A 109 -1.20 -4.97 12.20
CA LEU A 109 -0.07 -4.91 11.28
C LEU A 109 0.82 -3.71 11.54
N GLU A 110 0.20 -2.56 11.75
CA GLU A 110 0.87 -1.29 11.96
C GLU A 110 0.02 -0.42 12.89
N GLU A 111 0.67 0.33 13.76
CA GLU A 111 0.07 1.42 14.50
C GLU A 111 0.84 2.71 14.23
N ARG A 112 0.15 3.79 13.91
CA ARG A 112 0.78 5.08 13.64
C ARG A 112 -0.14 6.24 13.97
N GLN A 113 0.46 7.40 14.26
CA GLN A 113 -0.29 8.64 14.37
C GLN A 113 -0.54 9.25 12.99
N LEU A 114 -1.74 9.78 12.77
CA LEU A 114 -2.14 10.53 11.58
C LEU A 114 -2.59 11.93 11.97
N ALA A 115 -1.92 12.95 11.44
CA ALA A 115 -2.41 14.32 11.44
C ALA A 115 -3.50 14.45 10.36
N LEU A 116 -4.73 14.76 10.77
CA LEU A 116 -5.89 14.82 9.90
C LEU A 116 -6.03 16.15 9.16
N ASP A 117 -5.35 17.19 9.61
CA ASP A 117 -5.27 18.51 8.98
C ASP A 117 -4.25 18.60 7.86
N GLN A 118 -3.38 17.59 7.71
CA GLN A 118 -2.28 17.60 6.76
C GLN A 118 -2.40 16.47 5.74
N ARG A 119 -2.17 16.80 4.47
CA ARG A 119 -2.08 15.79 3.42
C ARG A 119 -0.63 15.28 3.31
N PRO A 120 -0.40 13.97 3.19
CA PRO A 120 0.93 13.46 2.87
C PRO A 120 1.45 14.10 1.56
N PRO A 121 2.76 14.37 1.41
CA PRO A 121 3.32 14.99 0.20
C PRO A 121 3.00 14.22 -1.10
N SER A 122 2.88 12.90 -1.01
CA SER A 122 2.50 12.03 -2.13
C SER A 122 1.03 12.15 -2.52
N GLY A 123 0.18 12.66 -1.61
CA GLY A 123 -1.28 12.59 -1.62
C GLY A 123 -1.85 11.31 -1.02
N TYR A 124 -1.00 10.35 -0.65
CA TYR A 124 -1.39 9.02 -0.20
C TYR A 124 -0.83 8.70 1.17
N ASP A 125 -1.67 8.11 2.01
CA ASP A 125 -1.23 7.37 3.17
C ASP A 125 -0.86 5.96 2.73
N VAL A 126 0.31 5.53 3.17
CA VAL A 126 0.92 4.25 2.81
C VAL A 126 1.21 3.51 4.10
N PHE A 127 0.65 2.31 4.22
CA PHE A 127 0.81 1.43 5.35
C PHE A 127 1.57 0.18 4.93
N ASP A 128 2.52 -0.26 5.75
CA ASP A 128 3.20 -1.53 5.56
C ASP A 128 2.28 -2.66 5.98
N VAL A 129 1.99 -3.55 5.04
CA VAL A 129 1.16 -4.73 5.25
C VAL A 129 1.91 -6.01 4.89
N SER A 130 3.24 -5.97 4.80
CA SER A 130 4.09 -7.10 4.40
C SER A 130 3.90 -8.33 5.28
N ALA A 131 3.53 -8.15 6.56
CA ALA A 131 3.25 -9.26 7.47
C ALA A 131 2.09 -10.16 7.01
N VAL A 132 1.16 -9.68 6.16
CA VAL A 132 0.11 -10.55 5.58
C VAL A 132 0.68 -11.61 4.64
N LEU A 133 1.86 -11.37 4.05
CA LEU A 133 2.52 -12.28 3.11
C LEU A 133 3.05 -13.55 3.79
N ALA A 134 3.24 -13.51 5.11
CA ALA A 134 3.68 -14.67 5.90
C ALA A 134 2.57 -15.71 6.09
N VAL A 135 1.31 -15.31 5.99
CA VAL A 135 0.17 -16.22 6.17
C VAL A 135 -0.23 -16.76 4.80
N LYS A 136 -0.23 -18.09 4.63
CA LYS A 136 -0.59 -18.77 3.38
C LYS A 136 -1.64 -19.85 3.66
N PRO A 137 -2.58 -20.13 2.72
CA PRO A 137 -2.74 -19.50 1.41
C PRO A 137 -3.41 -18.11 1.46
N LEU A 138 -3.07 -17.25 0.49
CA LEU A 138 -3.67 -15.93 0.31
C LEU A 138 -4.59 -15.92 -0.90
N GLU A 139 -5.90 -15.84 -0.65
CA GLU A 139 -6.90 -15.68 -1.70
C GLU A 139 -7.42 -14.25 -1.71
N VAL A 140 -8.03 -13.84 -0.61
CA VAL A 140 -8.60 -12.51 -0.43
C VAL A 140 -8.12 -11.95 0.90
N VAL A 141 -7.68 -10.69 0.89
CA VAL A 141 -7.26 -9.97 2.10
C VAL A 141 -8.14 -8.75 2.29
N GLY A 142 -8.54 -8.51 3.54
CA GLY A 142 -9.27 -7.32 3.96
C GLY A 142 -8.41 -6.51 4.91
N PHE A 143 -8.56 -5.18 4.84
CA PHE A 143 -7.95 -4.25 5.79
C PHE A 143 -8.99 -3.36 6.44
N GLN A 144 -8.83 -3.07 7.74
CA GLN A 144 -9.66 -2.12 8.48
C GLN A 144 -8.76 -1.17 9.27
N LEU A 145 -9.05 0.12 9.17
CA LEU A 145 -8.39 1.15 9.97
C LEU A 145 -9.24 1.37 11.23
N ARG A 146 -8.65 1.15 12.40
CA ARG A 146 -9.25 1.46 13.70
C ARG A 146 -8.57 2.69 14.27
N TYR A 147 -9.34 3.67 14.69
CA TYR A 147 -8.85 4.98 15.11
C TYR A 147 -9.09 5.18 16.60
N THR A 148 -8.08 5.63 17.31
CA THR A 148 -8.16 6.01 18.72
C THR A 148 -7.76 7.48 18.84
N ASP A 149 -8.51 8.23 19.65
CA ASP A 149 -8.14 9.57 20.08
C ASP A 149 -7.53 9.50 21.50
N GLU A 150 -7.27 10.66 22.11
CA GLU A 150 -6.77 10.79 23.49
C GLU A 150 -7.65 10.05 24.52
N SER A 151 -8.92 9.76 24.21
CA SER A 151 -9.88 9.09 25.10
C SER A 151 -9.91 7.56 24.95
N GLY A 152 -9.25 7.00 23.92
CA GLY A 152 -8.93 5.58 23.85
C GLY A 152 -9.70 4.72 22.83
N SER A 153 -10.77 5.21 22.16
CA SER A 153 -11.29 4.59 20.91
C SER A 153 -12.45 5.39 20.29
N LEU A 154 -12.40 5.63 18.97
CA LEU A 154 -13.49 6.26 18.23
C LEU A 154 -14.51 5.22 17.74
N VAL A 155 -15.79 5.35 18.10
CA VAL A 155 -16.87 4.40 17.70
C VAL A 155 -17.18 4.43 16.19
N LEU A 156 -16.64 5.38 15.44
CA LEU A 156 -17.01 5.67 14.05
C LEU A 156 -15.88 5.39 13.03
N HIS A 157 -15.13 4.30 13.23
CA HIS A 157 -13.99 3.97 12.36
C HIS A 157 -14.35 3.96 10.86
N GLU A 158 -15.43 3.28 10.48
CA GLU A 158 -15.86 3.19 9.08
C GLU A 158 -16.20 4.57 8.50
N ALA A 159 -17.01 5.35 9.21
CA ALA A 159 -17.40 6.68 8.75
C ALA A 159 -16.17 7.60 8.60
N LEU A 160 -15.21 7.48 9.51
CA LEU A 160 -13.96 8.23 9.44
C LEU A 160 -13.10 7.79 8.24
N THR A 161 -12.93 6.48 7.99
CA THR A 161 -12.23 5.99 6.80
C THR A 161 -12.91 6.46 5.51
N GLN A 162 -14.25 6.36 5.44
CA GLN A 162 -15.02 6.82 4.28
C GLN A 162 -14.93 8.33 4.07
N SER A 163 -14.82 9.12 5.15
CA SER A 163 -14.63 10.58 5.06
C SER A 163 -13.22 10.95 4.60
N LEU A 164 -12.19 10.30 5.16
CA LEU A 164 -10.79 10.63 4.91
C LEU A 164 -10.29 10.16 3.54
N TYR A 165 -10.79 9.03 3.05
CA TYR A 165 -10.23 8.36 1.87
C TYR A 165 -11.21 8.20 0.70
N CYS A 166 -10.67 8.13 -0.51
CA CYS A 166 -11.46 7.74 -1.68
C CYS A 166 -11.56 6.21 -1.73
N LEU A 167 -12.74 5.67 -1.34
CA LEU A 167 -13.02 4.23 -1.37
C LEU A 167 -13.84 3.79 -2.60
N ASN A 168 -14.14 4.73 -3.51
CA ASN A 168 -14.97 4.48 -4.67
C ASN A 168 -14.22 3.58 -5.66
N ARG A 169 -14.68 2.34 -5.81
CA ARG A 169 -14.12 1.37 -6.76
C ARG A 169 -14.21 1.87 -8.20
N GLY A 170 -13.19 1.56 -9.00
CA GLY A 170 -13.10 2.01 -10.39
C GLY A 170 -12.68 3.47 -10.58
N SER A 171 -12.48 4.22 -9.49
CA SER A 171 -11.84 5.54 -9.51
C SER A 171 -10.34 5.42 -9.77
N LEU A 172 -9.74 6.48 -10.33
CA LEU A 172 -8.27 6.58 -10.40
C LEU A 172 -7.61 6.69 -9.02
N SER A 173 -8.36 7.03 -7.98
CA SER A 173 -7.89 7.19 -6.61
C SER A 173 -8.45 6.13 -5.66
N GLU A 174 -8.98 5.03 -6.20
CA GLU A 174 -9.47 3.92 -5.38
C GLU A 174 -8.34 3.29 -4.55
N PRO A 175 -8.66 2.56 -3.46
CA PRO A 175 -7.65 1.87 -2.68
C PRO A 175 -6.83 0.92 -3.54
N LEU A 176 -5.52 0.95 -3.31
CA LEU A 176 -4.55 0.15 -4.05
C LEU A 176 -3.71 -0.65 -3.06
N LEU A 177 -3.58 -1.95 -3.32
CA LEU A 177 -2.64 -2.82 -2.63
C LEU A 177 -1.46 -3.08 -3.58
N VAL A 178 -0.26 -2.70 -3.18
CA VAL A 178 0.97 -2.85 -3.99
C VAL A 178 1.82 -3.95 -3.38
N LEU A 179 2.21 -4.95 -4.18
CA LEU A 179 3.10 -6.01 -3.75
C LEU A 179 4.37 -5.98 -4.59
N CYS A 180 5.50 -6.27 -3.95
CA CYS A 180 6.78 -6.34 -4.62
C CYS A 180 7.60 -7.57 -4.21
N ASP A 181 8.33 -8.11 -5.18
CA ASP A 181 9.36 -9.14 -5.01
C ASP A 181 10.71 -8.41 -4.94
N SER A 182 11.25 -8.26 -3.74
CA SER A 182 12.58 -7.67 -3.55
C SER A 182 13.61 -8.77 -3.39
N LYS A 183 14.25 -9.15 -4.50
CA LYS A 183 15.55 -9.84 -4.42
C LYS A 183 16.70 -8.86 -4.11
N ASP A 184 16.51 -7.57 -4.42
CA ASP A 184 17.51 -6.53 -4.18
C ASP A 184 17.16 -5.64 -2.97
N SER A 185 18.07 -5.67 -1.99
CA SER A 185 18.07 -4.90 -0.75
C SER A 185 18.21 -3.38 -0.91
N PHE A 186 18.31 -2.86 -2.13
CA PHE A 186 18.41 -1.42 -2.41
C PHE A 186 17.05 -0.71 -2.56
N ILE A 187 15.99 -1.46 -2.87
CA ILE A 187 14.63 -0.93 -3.13
C ILE A 187 13.72 -1.10 -1.91
N TYR A 188 13.97 -2.14 -1.12
CA TYR A 188 13.29 -2.41 0.14
C TYR A 188 14.16 -1.94 1.30
N SER A 189 13.66 -1.03 2.13
CA SER A 189 14.33 -0.72 3.40
C SER A 189 13.78 -1.66 4.48
N PRO A 190 14.56 -2.64 4.98
CA PRO A 190 14.08 -3.60 5.97
C PRO A 190 13.69 -2.96 7.28
N LYS A 191 14.23 -1.76 7.58
CA LYS A 191 13.87 -0.96 8.76
C LYS A 191 12.54 -0.22 8.61
N ALA A 192 11.98 -0.18 7.40
CA ALA A 192 10.80 0.63 7.09
C ALA A 192 9.67 -0.15 6.42
N GLY A 193 9.89 -1.38 5.93
CA GLY A 193 8.84 -2.21 5.33
C GLY A 193 8.15 -1.64 4.08
N ARG A 194 8.72 -0.58 3.50
CA ARG A 194 8.10 0.21 2.43
C ARG A 194 8.62 -0.18 1.05
N CYS A 195 7.70 -0.37 0.11
CA CYS A 195 7.95 -0.44 -1.31
C CYS A 195 8.16 1.00 -1.87
N CYS A 196 9.36 1.53 -1.60
CA CYS A 196 10.11 2.36 -2.53
C CYS A 196 9.75 3.85 -2.80
N LEU A 197 8.81 4.51 -2.10
CA LEU A 197 8.57 5.96 -2.33
C LEU A 197 8.96 6.90 -1.17
N GLN A 198 8.65 6.60 0.09
CA GLN A 198 8.88 7.56 1.19
C GLN A 198 10.31 7.57 1.73
N THR A 199 11.05 6.47 1.61
CA THR A 199 12.43 6.40 2.10
C THR A 199 13.37 7.33 1.32
N TRP A 200 13.05 7.63 0.06
CA TRP A 200 13.89 8.48 -0.79
C TRP A 200 13.76 9.98 -0.50
N SER A 201 12.60 10.50 -0.05
CA SER A 201 12.53 11.91 0.39
C SER A 201 13.40 12.18 1.63
N LEU A 202 13.58 11.17 2.49
CA LEU A 202 14.46 11.25 3.67
C LEU A 202 15.95 11.07 3.33
N ILE A 203 16.27 10.33 2.27
CA ILE A 203 17.66 10.11 1.82
C ILE A 203 18.13 11.28 0.93
N ALA A 204 17.30 11.76 0.00
CA ALA A 204 17.60 12.93 -0.83
C ALA A 204 17.73 14.22 -0.01
N GLY A 205 17.03 14.33 1.13
CA GLY A 205 17.18 15.44 2.08
C GLY A 205 18.41 15.36 3.00
N LYS A 206 19.14 14.23 3.01
CA LYS A 206 20.34 14.02 3.85
C LYS A 206 21.66 14.16 3.10
N GLN A 207 21.66 14.33 1.78
CA GLN A 207 22.85 14.80 1.06
C GLN A 207 22.95 16.33 1.15
N LYS A 208 23.17 16.83 2.37
CA LYS A 208 23.60 18.20 2.59
C LYS A 208 25.13 18.22 2.48
N LEU A 209 25.62 18.98 1.50
CA LEU A 209 27.00 19.41 1.26
C LEU A 209 28.07 18.86 2.22
N VAL A 210 28.98 18.06 1.67
CA VAL A 210 30.39 18.15 2.07
C VAL A 210 31.12 18.73 0.87
N SER A 211 31.28 20.05 0.88
CA SER A 211 32.24 20.74 0.04
C SER A 211 33.63 20.56 0.64
N THR A 212 34.58 20.11 -0.18
CA THR A 212 35.99 20.47 0.02
C THR A 212 36.35 21.48 -1.05
#